data_AF-A0A9W6Y4S9-F1
#
_entry.id   AF-A0A9W6Y4S9-F1
#
_cell.length_a   1.000
_cell.length_b   1.000
_cell.length_c   1.000
_cell.angle_alpha   90.00
_cell.angle_beta   90.00
_cell.angle_gamma   90.00
#
_symmetry.space_group_name_H-M   'P 1'
#
loop_
_entity.id
_entity.type
_entity.pdbx_description
1 polymer ?
#
loop_
_entity_poly.entity_id
_entity_poly.type
_entity_poly.pdbx_seq_one_letter_code
_entity_poly.pdbx_strand_id
1 'polypeptide(L)'
;MARLEVPVTYNRDPKTQRPHFLCGATPQEQGSFKRRGRTGSNTRWADTDGEASLSGTSGNSLQEKLRRPGVSLMALHGTVDGSLADCMFGTFAPSNQAWMWRSSHINDRLDDARILATIRGPTQNDPFQFLGIKWFAKEHPAVLMGFVQQRDFLIMEATGLTRDLRGEIVGYYLMHSISLTEVPELSEKGIVRGNVSFCFIDRQSGPGKVELYCRGFSDPRGGMLDRVSIAIASEALICAARVVDYAYIKKLTWLMKHKRASQSEEEVAICRRTRCANGCKNFTKFFMTGVGSGAPCRICRRVVCGKCSVVKRMTVDVSSTGSVKQCALRFCVGCLLETKKASVWKLALSGVETTSKCNSSTYSGY
;
A
#
# COMPACT_ATOMS: atom_id res chain seq x y z
N MET A 1 -6.32 -10.27 -5.10
CA MET A 1 -5.87 -10.93 -3.85
C MET A 1 -4.35 -11.04 -3.91
N ALA A 2 -3.62 -10.57 -2.90
CA ALA A 2 -2.17 -10.69 -2.82
C ALA A 2 -1.79 -11.91 -1.97
N ARG A 3 -0.82 -12.71 -2.42
CA ARG A 3 -0.30 -13.91 -1.77
C ARG A 3 1.19 -13.70 -1.46
N LEU A 4 1.57 -14.01 -0.23
CA LEU A 4 2.95 -13.94 0.22
C LEU A 4 3.55 -15.34 0.29
N GLU A 5 4.79 -15.47 -0.17
CA GLU A 5 5.59 -16.68 -0.13
C GLU A 5 6.95 -16.37 0.52
N VAL A 6 7.37 -17.28 1.39
CA VAL A 6 8.68 -17.22 2.04
C VAL A 6 9.38 -18.55 1.72
N PRO A 7 10.28 -18.59 0.72
CA PRO A 7 11.06 -19.79 0.43
C PRO A 7 11.84 -20.24 1.68
N VAL A 8 11.53 -21.42 2.19
CA VAL A 8 12.25 -22.04 3.31
C VAL A 8 13.53 -22.67 2.74
N THR A 9 14.65 -21.97 2.86
CA THR A 9 15.96 -22.58 2.57
C THR A 9 16.39 -23.41 3.78
N TYR A 10 16.23 -24.73 3.72
CA TYR A 10 16.91 -25.63 4.64
C TYR A 10 18.41 -25.61 4.32
N ASN A 11 19.21 -24.98 5.17
CA ASN A 11 20.64 -25.28 5.22
C ASN A 11 20.76 -26.70 5.82
N ARG A 12 20.87 -27.72 4.97
CA ARG A 12 21.33 -29.03 5.42
C ARG A 12 22.83 -28.93 5.68
N ASP A 13 23.20 -29.10 6.94
CA ASP A 13 24.57 -29.40 7.34
C ASP A 13 25.07 -30.64 6.58
N PRO A 14 26.25 -30.63 5.93
CA PRO A 14 26.72 -31.74 5.09
C PRO A 14 27.23 -32.96 5.87
N LYS A 15 26.88 -33.12 7.16
CA LYS A 15 27.31 -34.26 7.98
C LYS A 15 26.14 -34.89 8.71
N THR A 16 25.39 -35.75 8.03
CA THR A 16 24.74 -36.93 8.63
C THR A 16 24.22 -37.83 7.50
N GLN A 17 25.00 -38.86 7.17
CA GLN A 17 24.54 -39.98 6.37
C GLN A 17 23.44 -40.75 7.12
N ARG A 18 22.40 -41.14 6.40
CA ARG A 18 21.31 -42.02 6.87
C ARG A 18 21.86 -43.41 7.24
N PRO A 19 21.02 -44.23 7.86
CA PRO A 19 20.74 -45.52 7.23
C PRO A 19 19.25 -45.72 6.92
N HIS A 20 19.04 -46.46 5.84
CA HIS A 20 17.77 -46.92 5.30
C HIS A 20 17.07 -47.92 6.24
N PHE A 21 15.73 -47.89 6.26
CA PHE A 21 14.90 -49.09 6.49
C PHE A 21 13.66 -49.07 5.59
N LEU A 22 13.38 -50.25 5.00
CA LEU A 22 12.27 -50.63 4.11
C LEU A 22 11.21 -51.42 4.90
N CYS A 23 10.03 -51.60 4.26
CA CYS A 23 8.84 -52.39 4.65
C CYS A 23 7.92 -51.76 5.70
N GLY A 24 6.59 -51.81 5.60
CA GLY A 24 5.67 -52.43 4.65
C GLY A 24 4.23 -52.43 5.24
N ALA A 25 3.24 -52.64 4.36
CA ALA A 25 1.84 -53.06 4.62
C ALA A 25 0.83 -52.08 5.28
N THR A 26 -0.21 -51.75 4.50
CA THR A 26 -1.62 -51.54 4.94
C THR A 26 -2.36 -52.90 4.82
N PRO A 27 -3.53 -53.16 5.45
CA PRO A 27 -4.83 -52.57 4.99
C PRO A 27 -5.99 -52.43 6.03
N GLN A 28 -7.00 -51.62 5.62
CA GLN A 28 -8.46 -51.75 5.88
C GLN A 28 -9.00 -51.52 7.32
N GLU A 29 -10.19 -50.96 7.61
CA GLU A 29 -11.42 -50.75 6.83
C GLU A 29 -12.45 -49.80 7.53
N GLN A 30 -13.36 -49.29 6.69
CA GLN A 30 -14.81 -49.00 6.89
C GLN A 30 -15.33 -47.92 7.87
N GLY A 31 -16.17 -47.04 7.29
CA GLY A 31 -17.05 -46.09 8.00
C GLY A 31 -17.85 -45.23 7.03
N SER A 32 -18.79 -45.85 6.30
CA SER A 32 -19.68 -45.25 5.29
C SER A 32 -20.78 -44.37 5.89
N PHE A 33 -21.00 -43.17 5.34
CA PHE A 33 -22.34 -42.55 5.27
C PHE A 33 -22.55 -41.77 3.94
N LYS A 34 -23.41 -42.35 3.07
CA LYS A 34 -24.11 -41.73 1.92
C LYS A 34 -25.33 -40.94 2.47
N ARG A 35 -26.02 -39.99 1.81
CA ARG A 35 -25.99 -39.25 0.53
C ARG A 35 -27.16 -38.22 0.59
N ARG A 36 -27.01 -37.07 -0.09
CA ARG A 36 -27.96 -36.37 -1.01
C ARG A 36 -27.61 -34.88 -0.98
N GLY A 37 -27.30 -34.17 -2.06
CA GLY A 37 -27.55 -34.39 -3.48
C GLY A 37 -28.43 -33.25 -4.00
N ARG A 38 -27.84 -32.22 -4.62
CA ARG A 38 -28.54 -31.38 -5.59
C ARG A 38 -27.57 -30.87 -6.66
N THR A 39 -28.00 -31.06 -7.89
CA THR A 39 -27.33 -30.96 -9.19
C THR A 39 -27.15 -29.52 -9.68
N GLY A 40 -26.03 -29.25 -10.35
CA GLY A 40 -25.78 -28.05 -11.17
C GLY A 40 -24.59 -28.29 -12.10
N SER A 41 -24.79 -27.99 -13.38
CA SER A 41 -24.04 -28.41 -14.58
C SER A 41 -22.50 -28.27 -14.57
N ASN A 42 -21.84 -29.33 -15.05
CA ASN A 42 -20.44 -29.39 -15.43
C ASN A 42 -20.15 -28.50 -16.66
N THR A 43 -19.26 -27.52 -16.48
CA THR A 43 -18.46 -26.98 -17.57
C THR A 43 -17.00 -27.22 -17.19
N ARG A 44 -16.35 -28.11 -17.96
CA ARG A 44 -14.94 -28.49 -17.86
C ARG A 44 -14.06 -27.24 -17.89
N TRP A 45 -13.35 -26.98 -16.79
CA TRP A 45 -12.14 -26.18 -16.82
C TRP A 45 -10.99 -27.15 -17.05
N ALA A 46 -10.24 -26.94 -18.13
CA ALA A 46 -8.97 -27.61 -18.33
C ALA A 46 -8.02 -27.04 -17.29
N ASP A 47 -7.60 -27.87 -16.34
CA ASP A 47 -6.47 -27.60 -15.46
C ASP A 47 -5.21 -27.49 -16.34
N THR A 48 -4.85 -26.27 -16.70
CA THR A 48 -3.45 -25.94 -16.97
C THR A 48 -2.78 -25.75 -15.62
N ASP A 49 -2.43 -26.88 -14.99
CA ASP A 49 -1.37 -26.95 -13.98
C ASP A 49 -0.03 -26.65 -14.68
N GLY A 50 0.14 -25.39 -15.05
CA GLY A 50 1.45 -24.80 -15.22
C GLY A 50 1.94 -24.45 -13.83
N GLU A 51 2.49 -25.44 -13.10
CA GLU A 51 3.50 -25.16 -12.09
C GLU A 51 4.60 -24.37 -12.81
N ALA A 52 4.51 -23.04 -12.73
CA ALA A 52 5.63 -22.18 -12.98
C ALA A 52 6.64 -22.47 -11.87
N SER A 53 7.41 -23.54 -12.09
CA SER A 53 8.60 -23.84 -11.34
C SER A 53 9.43 -22.57 -11.30
N LEU A 54 9.57 -21.97 -10.12
CA LEU A 54 10.50 -20.87 -9.84
C LEU A 54 11.96 -21.36 -9.90
N SER A 55 12.27 -22.29 -10.80
CA SER A 55 13.59 -22.79 -11.11
C SER A 55 14.27 -21.87 -12.14
N GLY A 56 14.40 -20.59 -11.77
CA GLY A 56 15.13 -19.58 -12.53
C GLY A 56 16.05 -18.79 -11.60
N THR A 57 17.29 -19.26 -11.45
CA THR A 57 18.39 -18.71 -10.63
C THR A 57 18.20 -18.74 -9.10
N SER A 58 18.25 -19.95 -8.54
CA SER A 58 18.69 -20.15 -7.15
C SER A 58 20.19 -19.80 -7.09
N GLY A 59 20.56 -18.73 -6.38
CA GLY A 59 21.96 -18.37 -6.08
C GLY A 59 22.51 -17.08 -6.68
N ASN A 60 21.80 -16.36 -7.56
CA ASN A 60 22.39 -15.23 -8.31
C ASN A 60 21.69 -13.87 -8.19
N SER A 61 20.56 -13.77 -7.48
CA SER A 61 19.91 -12.47 -7.33
C SER A 61 20.72 -11.54 -6.41
N LEU A 62 20.79 -10.25 -6.72
CA LEU A 62 21.49 -9.26 -5.87
C LEU A 62 21.01 -9.31 -4.41
N GLN A 63 19.70 -9.48 -4.21
CA GLN A 63 19.08 -9.56 -2.89
C GLN A 63 19.55 -10.79 -2.10
N GLU A 64 19.80 -11.90 -2.78
CA GLU A 64 20.31 -13.13 -2.16
C GLU A 64 21.77 -12.97 -1.73
N LYS A 65 22.58 -12.24 -2.51
CA LYS A 65 23.98 -11.93 -2.19
C LYS A 65 24.12 -10.90 -1.06
N LEU A 66 23.19 -9.94 -0.98
CA LEU A 66 23.22 -8.84 0.00
C LEU A 66 22.59 -9.22 1.36
N ARG A 67 21.79 -10.30 1.38
CA ARG A 67 21.16 -10.82 2.59
C ARG A 67 22.21 -11.48 3.51
N ARG A 68 22.11 -11.26 4.83
CA ARG A 68 22.86 -12.04 5.83
C ARG A 68 22.36 -13.49 5.92
N PRO A 69 23.25 -14.47 6.18
CA PRO A 69 22.83 -15.85 6.45
C PRO A 69 21.75 -15.91 7.55
N GLY A 70 20.72 -16.73 7.35
CA GLY A 70 19.61 -16.92 8.31
C GLY A 70 18.41 -15.99 8.14
N VAL A 71 18.55 -14.82 7.53
CA VAL A 71 17.40 -13.93 7.20
C VAL A 71 16.52 -14.63 6.14
N SER A 72 15.21 -14.46 6.04
CA SER A 72 14.45 -15.09 4.94
C SER A 72 14.33 -14.18 3.71
N LEU A 73 14.44 -14.77 2.51
CA LEU A 73 14.00 -14.10 1.29
C LEU A 73 12.47 -14.21 1.22
N MET A 74 11.81 -13.14 0.78
CA MET A 74 10.36 -13.04 0.72
C MET A 74 9.94 -12.66 -0.69
N ALA A 75 8.81 -13.21 -1.13
CA ALA A 75 8.16 -12.86 -2.38
C ALA A 75 6.69 -12.59 -2.13
N LEU A 76 6.17 -11.48 -2.65
CA LEU A 76 4.74 -11.18 -2.68
C LEU A 76 4.31 -11.17 -4.15
N HIS A 77 3.26 -11.88 -4.48
CA HIS A 77 2.65 -11.80 -5.80
C HIS A 77 1.13 -11.79 -5.70
N GLY A 78 0.46 -11.15 -6.65
CA GLY A 78 -0.99 -11.22 -6.75
C GLY A 78 -1.55 -10.02 -7.45
N THR A 79 -2.82 -9.70 -7.18
CA THR A 79 -3.54 -8.68 -7.96
C THR A 79 -4.34 -7.72 -7.10
N VAL A 80 -4.47 -6.48 -7.57
CA VAL A 80 -5.29 -5.43 -6.97
C VAL A 80 -6.19 -4.77 -8.00
N ASP A 81 -7.32 -4.24 -7.54
CA ASP A 81 -8.31 -3.57 -8.39
C ASP A 81 -7.96 -2.10 -8.58
N GLY A 82 -7.56 -1.72 -9.79
CA GLY A 82 -7.15 -0.35 -10.12
C GLY A 82 -6.43 -0.28 -11.46
N SER A 83 -5.87 0.89 -11.74
CA SER A 83 -4.92 1.08 -12.84
C SER A 83 -3.49 1.10 -12.34
N LEU A 84 -2.52 0.84 -13.22
CA LEU A 84 -1.10 1.01 -12.91
C LEU A 84 -0.81 2.43 -12.39
N ALA A 85 -1.46 3.44 -12.98
CA ALA A 85 -1.36 4.81 -12.52
C ALA A 85 -1.89 4.98 -11.08
N ASP A 86 -2.95 4.28 -10.68
CA ASP A 86 -3.42 4.30 -9.28
C ASP A 86 -2.39 3.70 -8.33
N CYS A 87 -1.75 2.57 -8.69
CA CYS A 87 -0.66 2.00 -7.88
C CYS A 87 0.47 3.02 -7.70
N MET A 88 0.98 3.58 -8.80
CA MET A 88 2.07 4.54 -8.76
C MET A 88 1.71 5.81 -7.99
N PHE A 89 0.48 6.30 -8.15
CA PHE A 89 0.02 7.47 -7.41
C PHE A 89 -0.17 7.21 -5.93
N GLY A 90 -0.60 6.00 -5.55
CA GLY A 90 -0.68 5.57 -4.16
C GLY A 90 0.69 5.41 -3.51
N THR A 91 1.64 4.85 -4.25
CA THR A 91 3.02 4.66 -3.80
C THR A 91 3.75 5.99 -3.64
N PHE A 92 3.55 6.93 -4.58
CA PHE A 92 4.29 8.18 -4.62
C PHE A 92 4.04 9.09 -3.40
N ALA A 93 5.09 9.27 -2.59
CA ALA A 93 5.12 10.07 -1.37
C ALA A 93 6.47 10.82 -1.24
N PRO A 94 6.58 12.03 -1.85
CA PRO A 94 7.84 12.77 -1.98
C PRO A 94 8.09 13.78 -0.84
N SER A 95 7.27 13.78 0.23
CA SER A 95 7.47 14.65 1.40
C SER A 95 7.18 13.88 2.69
N ASN A 96 7.73 14.35 3.82
CA ASN A 96 7.48 13.75 5.14
C ASN A 96 5.97 13.64 5.42
N GLN A 97 5.25 14.73 5.17
CA GLN A 97 3.80 14.78 5.36
C GLN A 97 3.08 13.78 4.44
N ALA A 98 3.40 13.76 3.14
CA ALA A 98 2.78 12.82 2.20
C ALA A 98 3.05 11.35 2.58
N TRP A 99 4.23 11.07 3.11
CA TRP A 99 4.62 9.72 3.53
C TRP A 99 3.87 9.26 4.78
N MET A 100 3.77 10.12 5.81
CA MET A 100 2.94 9.82 6.99
C MET A 100 1.44 9.72 6.63
N TRP A 101 0.97 10.53 5.69
CA TRP A 101 -0.40 10.40 5.17
C TRP A 101 -0.63 9.05 4.49
N ARG A 102 0.34 8.58 3.69
CA ARG A 102 0.28 7.25 3.07
C ARG A 102 0.21 6.17 4.15
N SER A 103 1.15 6.20 5.11
CA SER A 103 1.23 5.25 6.23
C SER A 103 -0.10 5.10 6.96
N SER A 104 -0.75 6.22 7.28
CA SER A 104 -2.03 6.23 7.98
C SER A 104 -3.22 5.57 7.27
N HIS A 105 -3.13 5.36 5.95
CA HIS A 105 -4.18 4.71 5.16
C HIS A 105 -3.84 3.26 4.82
N ILE A 106 -2.57 2.97 4.54
CA ILE A 106 -2.13 1.60 4.22
C ILE A 106 -1.82 0.78 5.47
N ASN A 107 -1.66 1.44 6.62
CA ASN A 107 -1.37 0.84 7.93
C ASN A 107 -0.05 0.06 7.96
N ASP A 108 0.99 0.62 7.33
CA ASP A 108 2.36 0.08 7.38
C ASP A 108 3.08 0.45 8.69
N ARG A 109 2.42 1.12 9.64
CA ARG A 109 2.88 1.36 11.01
C ARG A 109 4.24 2.07 11.09
N LEU A 110 4.38 3.16 10.34
CA LEU A 110 5.48 4.09 10.54
C LEU A 110 5.22 4.96 11.77
N ASP A 111 6.18 4.98 12.69
CA ASP A 111 6.18 5.86 13.85
C ASP A 111 6.67 7.26 13.46
N ASP A 112 7.81 7.31 12.77
CA ASP A 112 8.34 8.54 12.18
C ASP A 112 8.98 8.28 10.82
N ALA A 113 9.00 9.30 9.98
CA ALA A 113 9.55 9.24 8.63
C ALA A 113 10.13 10.58 8.18
N ARG A 114 11.34 10.54 7.62
CA ARG A 114 12.08 11.70 7.14
C ARG A 114 12.68 11.43 5.76
N ILE A 115 12.44 12.34 4.83
CA ILE A 115 13.19 12.42 3.58
C ILE A 115 14.42 13.27 3.86
N LEU A 116 15.60 12.67 3.75
CA LEU A 116 16.87 13.32 4.06
C LEU A 116 17.47 14.01 2.83
N ALA A 117 17.27 13.43 1.64
CA ALA A 117 17.70 14.03 0.39
C ALA A 117 16.77 13.61 -0.76
N THR A 118 16.52 14.52 -1.68
CA THR A 118 15.87 14.22 -2.98
C THR A 118 16.90 14.42 -4.08
N ILE A 119 17.22 13.34 -4.79
CA ILE A 119 18.20 13.29 -5.87
C ILE A 119 17.50 13.48 -7.23
N ARG A 120 16.35 12.81 -7.42
CA ARG A 120 15.47 13.02 -8.58
C ARG A 120 14.04 13.16 -8.12
N GLY A 121 13.33 14.11 -8.73
CA GLY A 121 11.92 14.34 -8.49
C GLY A 121 11.05 14.01 -9.71
N PRO A 122 9.74 14.24 -9.60
CA PRO A 122 8.78 14.07 -10.69
C PRO A 122 9.13 14.88 -11.92
N THR A 123 8.75 14.35 -13.08
CA THR A 123 8.85 15.04 -14.37
C THR A 123 7.48 15.06 -15.06
N GLN A 124 7.38 15.80 -16.17
CA GLN A 124 6.15 15.80 -16.99
C GLN A 124 5.86 14.42 -17.61
N ASN A 125 6.91 13.66 -17.96
CA ASN A 125 6.78 12.34 -18.58
C ASN A 125 6.58 11.22 -17.54
N ASP A 126 7.14 11.39 -16.34
CA ASP A 126 6.96 10.48 -15.21
C ASP A 126 6.70 11.29 -13.93
N PRO A 127 5.43 11.57 -13.61
CA PRO A 127 5.06 12.33 -12.43
C PRO A 127 5.17 11.49 -11.13
N PHE A 128 5.52 10.21 -11.25
CA PHE A 128 5.74 9.31 -10.12
C PHE A 128 7.24 9.06 -9.89
N GLN A 129 8.12 9.72 -10.65
CA GLN A 129 9.55 9.59 -10.51
C GLN A 129 10.01 10.15 -9.16
N PHE A 130 10.80 9.34 -8.46
CA PHE A 130 11.52 9.75 -7.26
C PHE A 130 12.83 8.96 -7.15
N LEU A 131 13.89 9.62 -6.72
CA LEU A 131 15.10 9.00 -6.20
C LEU A 131 15.56 9.82 -5.01
N GLY A 132 15.74 9.18 -3.85
CA GLY A 132 16.16 9.91 -2.67
C GLY A 132 16.57 9.03 -1.51
N ILE A 133 17.09 9.67 -0.47
CA ILE A 133 17.48 9.06 0.79
C ILE A 133 16.38 9.32 1.81
N LYS A 134 15.94 8.25 2.46
CA LYS A 134 14.82 8.24 3.38
C LYS A 134 15.21 7.50 4.67
N TRP A 135 14.79 8.05 5.79
CA TRP A 135 14.87 7.42 7.09
C TRP A 135 13.47 7.20 7.65
N PHE A 136 13.23 6.06 8.30
CA PHE A 136 11.98 5.84 9.01
C PHE A 136 12.15 4.93 10.21
N ALA A 137 11.33 5.14 11.23
CA ALA A 137 11.18 4.27 12.38
C ALA A 137 9.84 3.53 12.30
N LYS A 138 9.85 2.24 12.62
CA LYS A 138 8.62 1.45 12.74
C LYS A 138 8.03 1.61 14.13
N GLU A 139 6.70 1.60 14.22
CA GLU A 139 6.02 1.55 15.50
C GLU A 139 6.48 0.33 16.29
N HIS A 140 6.64 0.53 17.60
CA HIS A 140 6.87 -0.56 18.51
C HIS A 140 5.56 -1.33 18.71
N PRO A 141 5.45 -2.62 18.34
CA PRO A 141 4.23 -3.36 18.62
C PRO A 141 3.98 -3.35 20.12
N ALA A 142 2.84 -2.82 20.57
CA ALA A 142 2.53 -2.65 21.99
C ALA A 142 2.64 -3.97 22.78
N VAL A 143 2.24 -5.08 22.15
CA VAL A 143 2.31 -6.45 22.70
C VAL A 143 3.75 -6.92 22.94
N LEU A 144 4.73 -6.33 22.25
CA LEU A 144 6.15 -6.69 22.34
C LEU A 144 6.98 -5.64 23.10
N MET A 145 6.34 -4.61 23.67
CA MET A 145 7.02 -3.60 24.47
C MET A 145 7.73 -4.27 25.65
N GLY A 146 9.02 -3.95 25.82
CA GLY A 146 9.90 -4.53 26.85
C GLY A 146 10.66 -5.80 26.43
N PHE A 147 10.28 -6.46 25.32
CA PHE A 147 10.95 -7.67 24.84
C PHE A 147 11.70 -7.49 23.53
N VAL A 148 11.30 -6.48 22.74
CA VAL A 148 11.85 -6.16 21.44
C VAL A 148 12.27 -4.68 21.49
N GLN A 149 13.32 -4.29 20.78
CA GLN A 149 13.72 -2.88 20.62
C GLN A 149 13.04 -2.24 19.40
N GLN A 150 12.89 -0.93 19.38
CA GLN A 150 12.41 -0.23 18.18
C GLN A 150 13.42 -0.37 17.04
N ARG A 151 12.94 -0.44 15.79
CA ARG A 151 13.79 -0.47 14.59
C ARG A 151 13.65 0.79 13.77
N ASP A 152 14.78 1.35 13.38
CA ASP A 152 14.87 2.37 12.33
C ASP A 152 15.53 1.78 11.07
N PHE A 153 15.32 2.47 9.95
CA PHE A 153 15.84 2.09 8.65
C PHE A 153 16.29 3.34 7.91
N LEU A 154 17.51 3.29 7.37
CA LEU A 154 18.04 4.28 6.44
C LEU A 154 18.11 3.62 5.07
N ILE A 155 17.38 4.17 4.09
CA ILE A 155 17.23 3.59 2.77
C ILE A 155 17.47 4.61 1.66
N MET A 156 17.93 4.12 0.52
CA MET A 156 17.70 4.74 -0.77
C MET A 156 16.39 4.19 -1.35
N GLU A 157 15.51 5.09 -1.81
CA GLU A 157 14.25 4.74 -2.46
C GLU A 157 14.26 5.26 -3.90
N ALA A 158 13.81 4.42 -4.84
CA ALA A 158 13.60 4.79 -6.23
C ALA A 158 12.22 4.36 -6.71
N THR A 159 11.47 5.26 -7.34
CA THR A 159 10.13 4.99 -7.86
C THR A 159 9.98 5.59 -9.25
N GLY A 160 9.12 4.99 -10.08
CA GLY A 160 8.83 5.52 -11.41
C GLY A 160 8.22 4.51 -12.36
N LEU A 161 8.11 4.91 -13.61
CA LEU A 161 7.68 4.08 -14.72
C LEU A 161 8.89 3.66 -15.57
N THR A 162 8.86 2.42 -16.06
CA THR A 162 9.85 1.91 -17.01
C THR A 162 9.19 0.96 -18.00
N ARG A 163 9.95 0.44 -18.97
CA ARG A 163 9.50 -0.58 -19.92
C ARG A 163 10.16 -1.91 -19.60
N ASP A 164 9.39 -2.98 -19.69
CA ASP A 164 9.92 -4.34 -19.63
C ASP A 164 10.57 -4.75 -20.97
N LEU A 165 11.09 -5.99 -21.02
CA LEU A 165 11.72 -6.54 -22.23
C LEU A 165 10.77 -6.66 -23.45
N ARG A 166 9.47 -6.55 -23.25
CA ARG A 166 8.45 -6.57 -24.31
C ARG A 166 7.99 -5.16 -24.68
N GLY A 167 8.57 -4.12 -24.07
CA GLY A 167 8.20 -2.73 -24.28
C GLY A 167 6.97 -2.28 -23.47
N GLU A 168 6.39 -3.16 -22.63
CA GLU A 168 5.21 -2.85 -21.82
C GLU A 168 5.58 -1.96 -20.64
N ILE A 169 4.73 -0.98 -20.36
CA ILE A 169 4.95 -0.06 -19.23
C ILE A 169 4.69 -0.80 -17.91
N VAL A 170 5.68 -0.74 -17.02
CA VAL A 170 5.58 -1.24 -15.65
C VAL A 170 5.93 -0.13 -14.68
N GLY A 171 5.31 -0.18 -13.51
CA GLY A 171 5.69 0.64 -12.35
C GLY A 171 6.75 -0.07 -11.55
N TYR A 172 7.71 0.67 -11.00
CA TYR A 172 8.68 0.13 -10.06
C TYR A 172 8.71 0.94 -8.77
N TYR A 173 8.99 0.22 -7.67
CA TYR A 173 9.28 0.80 -6.37
C TYR A 173 10.40 -0.01 -5.72
N LEU A 174 11.55 0.62 -5.53
CA LEU A 174 12.74 0.02 -4.96
C LEU A 174 13.04 0.67 -3.62
N MET A 175 13.37 -0.13 -2.62
CA MET A 175 13.99 0.33 -1.39
C MET A 175 15.20 -0.53 -1.08
N HIS A 176 16.29 0.11 -0.69
CA HIS A 176 17.51 -0.58 -0.30
C HIS A 176 18.20 0.17 0.84
N SER A 177 18.52 -0.54 1.91
CA SER A 177 19.24 0.04 3.04
C SER A 177 20.64 0.49 2.64
N ILE A 178 21.02 1.66 3.14
CA ILE A 178 22.35 2.25 2.94
C ILE A 178 22.95 2.65 4.28
N SER A 179 24.25 2.91 4.30
CA SER A 179 24.98 3.43 5.45
C SER A 179 25.60 4.79 5.08
N LEU A 180 25.40 5.78 5.94
CA LEU A 180 25.94 7.14 5.79
C LEU A 180 26.54 7.55 7.13
N THR A 181 27.74 8.13 7.12
CA THR A 181 28.43 8.58 8.34
C THR A 181 27.65 9.71 9.02
N GLU A 182 26.99 10.55 8.22
CA GLU A 182 26.16 11.68 8.65
C GLU A 182 24.85 11.25 9.31
N VAL A 183 24.47 9.97 9.18
CA VAL A 183 23.24 9.41 9.75
C VAL A 183 23.58 8.14 10.55
N PRO A 184 24.23 8.32 11.72
CA PRO A 184 24.68 7.20 12.54
C PRO A 184 23.51 6.35 13.06
N GLU A 185 23.83 5.15 13.55
CA GLU A 185 22.87 4.32 14.25
C GLU A 185 22.46 4.96 15.58
N LEU A 186 21.20 4.76 16.00
CA LEU A 186 20.64 5.35 17.21
C LEU A 186 20.72 4.41 18.41
N SER A 187 21.78 3.60 18.49
CA SER A 187 21.94 2.54 19.50
C SER A 187 21.94 3.08 20.93
N GLU A 188 22.48 4.29 21.15
CA GLU A 188 22.46 4.99 22.43
C GLU A 188 21.03 5.31 22.93
N LYS A 189 20.07 5.37 22.01
CA LYS A 189 18.64 5.55 22.30
C LYS A 189 17.88 4.21 22.39
N GLY A 190 18.60 3.07 22.37
CA GLY A 190 18.00 1.73 22.38
C GLY A 190 17.29 1.35 21.08
N ILE A 191 17.62 2.03 19.96
CA ILE A 191 17.03 1.77 18.64
C ILE A 191 18.01 0.94 17.81
N VAL A 192 17.50 -0.09 17.14
CA VAL A 192 18.28 -1.00 16.30
C VAL A 192 18.11 -0.64 14.83
N ARG A 193 19.23 -0.42 14.12
CA ARG A 193 19.21 -0.22 12.67
C ARG A 193 18.93 -1.53 11.95
N GLY A 194 17.76 -1.61 11.33
CA GLY A 194 17.39 -2.70 10.45
C GLY A 194 18.01 -2.56 9.05
N ASN A 195 18.02 -3.65 8.30
CA ASN A 195 18.53 -3.74 6.95
C ASN A 195 17.46 -4.36 6.03
N VAL A 196 17.06 -3.65 4.97
CA VAL A 196 16.02 -4.09 4.04
C VAL A 196 16.47 -3.94 2.60
N SER A 197 15.97 -4.81 1.74
CA SER A 197 16.02 -4.59 0.30
C SER A 197 14.82 -5.22 -0.36
N PHE A 198 13.99 -4.41 -1.01
CA PHE A 198 12.81 -4.86 -1.74
C PHE A 198 12.72 -4.21 -3.11
N CYS A 199 12.29 -5.00 -4.08
CA CYS A 199 11.96 -4.57 -5.43
C CYS A 199 10.52 -4.94 -5.71
N PHE A 200 9.69 -3.93 -5.98
CA PHE A 200 8.29 -4.07 -6.36
C PHE A 200 8.14 -3.69 -7.84
N ILE A 201 7.37 -4.49 -8.56
CA ILE A 201 7.01 -4.29 -9.95
C ILE A 201 5.48 -4.43 -10.07
N ASP A 202 4.87 -3.39 -10.61
CA ASP A 202 3.43 -3.32 -10.85
C ASP A 202 3.15 -3.34 -12.35
N ARG A 203 2.21 -4.18 -12.77
CA ARG A 203 1.88 -4.38 -14.19
C ARG A 203 0.38 -4.34 -14.43
N GLN A 204 -0.04 -3.57 -15.42
CA GLN A 204 -1.43 -3.62 -15.88
C GLN A 204 -1.67 -4.98 -16.57
N SER A 205 -2.54 -5.83 -16.01
CA SER A 205 -2.88 -7.14 -16.60
C SER A 205 -4.24 -7.18 -17.28
N GLY A 206 -5.04 -6.12 -17.11
CA GLY A 206 -6.31 -5.92 -17.81
C GLY A 206 -7.07 -4.69 -17.29
N PRO A 207 -8.24 -4.37 -17.83
CA PRO A 207 -9.04 -3.23 -17.39
C PRO A 207 -9.35 -3.29 -15.89
N GLY A 208 -8.85 -2.29 -15.14
CA GLY A 208 -9.10 -2.19 -13.70
C GLY A 208 -8.39 -3.25 -12.85
N LYS A 209 -7.36 -3.93 -13.37
CA LYS A 209 -6.60 -4.94 -12.64
C LYS A 209 -5.09 -4.79 -12.83
N VAL A 210 -4.37 -4.76 -11.71
CA VAL A 210 -2.89 -4.66 -11.68
C VAL A 210 -2.33 -5.89 -10.99
N GLU A 211 -1.33 -6.51 -11.62
CA GLU A 211 -0.46 -7.51 -11.01
C GLU A 211 0.64 -6.81 -10.20
N LEU A 212 0.83 -7.27 -8.97
CA LEU A 212 1.89 -6.84 -8.09
C LEU A 212 2.88 -7.99 -7.96
N TYR A 213 4.15 -7.69 -8.11
CA TYR A 213 5.24 -8.60 -7.77
C TYR A 213 6.23 -7.87 -6.88
N CYS A 214 6.63 -8.49 -5.78
CA CYS A 214 7.71 -8.00 -4.95
C CYS A 214 8.62 -9.14 -4.55
N ARG A 215 9.93 -8.86 -4.53
CA ARG A 215 10.95 -9.77 -4.00
C ARG A 215 11.92 -8.98 -3.15
N GLY A 216 12.36 -9.56 -2.04
CA GLY A 216 13.35 -8.92 -1.19
C GLY A 216 13.54 -9.61 0.15
N PHE A 217 14.22 -8.93 1.06
CA PHE A 217 14.43 -9.39 2.43
C PHE A 217 14.26 -8.24 3.42
N SER A 218 13.92 -8.62 4.66
CA SER A 218 13.93 -7.73 5.80
C SER A 218 14.71 -8.37 6.93
N ASP A 219 15.75 -7.69 7.36
CA ASP A 219 16.63 -8.10 8.43
C ASP A 219 16.54 -7.08 9.58
N PRO A 220 15.81 -7.41 10.65
CA PRO A 220 15.55 -6.48 11.75
C PRO A 220 16.75 -6.27 12.67
N ARG A 221 17.82 -7.08 12.53
CA ARG A 221 18.96 -7.18 13.44
C ARG A 221 18.56 -7.33 14.92
N GLY A 222 19.54 -7.23 15.83
CA GLY A 222 19.28 -7.14 17.29
C GLY A 222 18.53 -8.32 17.90
N GLY A 223 18.85 -9.55 17.48
CA GLY A 223 18.35 -10.78 18.13
C GLY A 223 16.85 -11.05 18.04
N MET A 224 16.11 -10.37 17.15
CA MET A 224 14.68 -10.64 16.98
C MET A 224 14.45 -12.06 16.47
N LEU A 225 13.51 -12.79 17.12
CA LEU A 225 13.10 -14.13 16.70
C LEU A 225 12.64 -14.14 15.23
N ASP A 226 13.14 -15.08 14.44
CA ASP A 226 12.89 -15.17 13.00
C ASP A 226 11.40 -15.19 12.66
N ARG A 227 10.59 -15.94 13.41
CA ARG A 227 9.12 -15.99 13.19
C ARG A 227 8.46 -14.63 13.37
N VAL A 228 8.90 -13.84 14.35
CA VAL A 228 8.39 -12.49 14.61
C VAL A 228 8.84 -11.56 13.49
N SER A 229 10.10 -11.65 13.07
CA SER A 229 10.65 -10.90 11.94
C SER A 229 9.85 -11.12 10.66
N ILE A 230 9.66 -12.40 10.30
CA ILE A 230 8.92 -12.80 9.12
C ILE A 230 7.48 -12.28 9.20
N ALA A 231 6.80 -12.42 10.34
CA ALA A 231 5.42 -11.93 10.49
C ALA A 231 5.31 -10.41 10.30
N ILE A 232 6.20 -9.62 10.91
CA ILE A 232 6.21 -8.15 10.78
C ILE A 232 6.50 -7.73 9.33
N ALA A 233 7.49 -8.36 8.69
CA ALA A 233 7.83 -8.07 7.30
C ALA A 233 6.69 -8.48 6.35
N SER A 234 6.02 -9.59 6.62
CA SER A 234 4.85 -10.07 5.88
C SER A 234 3.69 -9.08 5.93
N GLU A 235 3.35 -8.60 7.13
CA GLU A 235 2.31 -7.59 7.32
C GLU A 235 2.65 -6.30 6.58
N ALA A 236 3.92 -5.85 6.65
CA ALA A 236 4.36 -4.67 5.92
C ALA A 236 4.23 -4.80 4.39
N LEU A 237 4.60 -5.96 3.82
CA LEU A 237 4.44 -6.24 2.38
C LEU A 237 2.96 -6.26 1.96
N ILE A 238 2.09 -6.88 2.77
CA ILE A 238 0.65 -6.89 2.52
C ILE A 238 0.06 -5.48 2.59
N CYS A 239 0.50 -4.65 3.55
CA CYS A 239 0.11 -3.25 3.63
C CYS A 239 0.54 -2.46 2.39
N ALA A 240 1.73 -2.74 1.83
CA ALA A 240 2.18 -2.10 0.59
C ALA A 240 1.28 -2.41 -0.62
N ALA A 241 0.56 -3.54 -0.63
CA ALA A 241 -0.43 -3.83 -1.67
C ALA A 241 -1.69 -2.93 -1.59
N ARG A 242 -1.88 -2.17 -0.50
CA ARG A 242 -3.03 -1.28 -0.28
C ARG A 242 -2.82 0.14 -0.82
N VAL A 243 -1.72 0.39 -1.55
CA VAL A 243 -1.42 1.70 -2.13
C VAL A 243 -2.55 2.23 -3.02
N VAL A 244 -3.27 1.36 -3.71
CA VAL A 244 -4.42 1.76 -4.55
C VAL A 244 -5.55 2.38 -3.72
N ASP A 245 -5.81 1.87 -2.51
CA ASP A 245 -6.79 2.48 -1.60
C ASP A 245 -6.40 3.92 -1.26
N TYR A 246 -5.12 4.15 -0.99
CA TYR A 246 -4.60 5.48 -0.71
C TYR A 246 -4.62 6.40 -1.94
N ALA A 247 -4.43 5.87 -3.15
CA ALA A 247 -4.60 6.62 -4.39
C ALA A 247 -6.02 7.20 -4.48
N TYR A 248 -7.06 6.42 -4.14
CA TYR A 248 -8.44 6.91 -4.09
C TYR A 248 -8.63 8.02 -3.06
N ILE A 249 -7.99 7.93 -1.90
CA ILE A 249 -8.00 9.00 -0.87
C ILE A 249 -7.35 10.28 -1.42
N LYS A 250 -6.22 10.18 -2.12
CA LYS A 250 -5.58 11.32 -2.78
C LYS A 250 -6.52 11.97 -3.82
N LYS A 251 -7.20 11.16 -4.64
CA LYS A 251 -8.20 11.66 -5.61
C LYS A 251 -9.37 12.38 -4.91
N LEU A 252 -9.90 11.83 -3.82
CA LEU A 252 -10.95 12.48 -3.03
C LEU A 252 -10.49 13.82 -2.48
N THR A 253 -9.27 13.87 -1.94
CA THR A 253 -8.68 15.09 -1.39
C THR A 253 -8.54 16.17 -2.45
N TRP A 254 -8.06 15.79 -3.64
CA TRP A 254 -7.94 16.71 -4.77
C TRP A 254 -9.30 17.26 -5.20
N LEU A 255 -10.32 16.40 -5.38
CA LEU A 255 -11.67 16.84 -5.77
C LEU A 255 -12.33 17.73 -4.72
N MET A 256 -12.13 17.47 -3.42
CA MET A 256 -12.62 18.34 -2.35
C MET A 256 -12.01 19.73 -2.42
N LYS A 257 -10.71 19.85 -2.75
CA LYS A 257 -10.04 21.15 -2.87
C LYS A 257 -10.54 21.92 -4.10
N HIS A 258 -10.65 21.26 -5.25
CA HIS A 258 -10.97 21.93 -6.52
C HIS A 258 -12.45 22.31 -6.65
N LYS A 259 -13.39 21.48 -6.17
CA LYS A 259 -14.82 21.85 -6.20
C LYS A 259 -15.23 22.84 -5.12
N ARG A 260 -14.43 23.02 -4.07
CA ARG A 260 -14.63 24.12 -3.11
C ARG A 260 -14.31 25.48 -3.74
N ALA A 261 -13.22 25.55 -4.50
CA ALA A 261 -12.81 26.78 -5.19
C ALA A 261 -13.83 27.20 -6.28
N SER A 262 -14.49 26.23 -6.94
CA SER A 262 -15.51 26.53 -7.95
C SER A 262 -16.91 26.80 -7.38
N GLN A 263 -17.11 26.66 -6.06
CA GLN A 263 -18.43 26.80 -5.41
C GLN A 263 -18.50 28.00 -4.47
N SER A 264 -17.39 28.74 -4.27
CA SER A 264 -17.39 29.97 -3.45
C SER A 264 -18.18 31.13 -4.07
N GLU A 265 -18.64 31.00 -5.32
CA GLU A 265 -19.45 32.01 -6.01
C GLU A 265 -20.96 31.70 -6.03
N GLU A 266 -21.38 30.49 -5.61
CA GLU A 266 -22.79 30.07 -5.63
C GLU A 266 -23.28 29.73 -4.20
N GLU A 267 -22.98 30.60 -3.25
CA GLU A 267 -23.32 30.42 -1.84
C GLU A 267 -24.62 31.15 -1.43
N VAL A 268 -25.75 30.89 -2.10
CA VAL A 268 -27.09 31.29 -1.59
C VAL A 268 -28.16 30.27 -2.02
N ALA A 269 -28.31 29.17 -1.26
CA ALA A 269 -29.57 28.40 -1.06
C ALA A 269 -29.30 26.99 -0.46
N ILE A 270 -28.46 26.87 0.57
CA ILE A 270 -28.34 25.62 1.34
C ILE A 270 -29.23 25.71 2.58
N CYS A 271 -30.52 25.94 2.37
CA CYS A 271 -31.51 25.85 3.43
C CYS A 271 -32.63 24.90 2.99
N ARG A 272 -32.81 23.80 3.73
CA ARG A 272 -33.99 22.92 3.72
C ARG A 272 -34.28 22.13 2.42
N ARG A 273 -33.29 21.49 1.80
CA ARG A 273 -33.62 20.36 0.90
C ARG A 273 -34.07 19.17 1.73
N THR A 274 -35.38 18.97 1.77
CA THR A 274 -36.04 17.88 2.48
C THR A 274 -35.99 16.57 1.73
N ARG A 275 -35.34 16.49 0.55
CA ARG A 275 -35.22 15.27 -0.24
C ARG A 275 -33.77 14.94 -0.54
N CYS A 276 -33.45 13.65 -0.58
CA CYS A 276 -32.17 13.15 -1.05
C CYS A 276 -31.91 13.66 -2.47
N ALA A 277 -30.69 14.11 -2.77
CA ALA A 277 -30.32 14.59 -4.09
C ALA A 277 -30.49 13.56 -5.21
N ASN A 278 -30.50 12.26 -4.87
CA ASN A 278 -30.77 11.16 -5.79
C ASN A 278 -32.27 10.77 -5.83
N GLY A 279 -33.16 11.59 -5.27
CA GLY A 279 -34.62 11.37 -5.30
C GLY A 279 -35.14 10.23 -4.42
N CYS A 280 -34.27 9.41 -3.82
CA CYS A 280 -34.66 8.13 -3.22
C CYS A 280 -35.39 8.22 -1.86
N LYS A 281 -35.32 9.36 -1.15
CA LYS A 281 -35.91 9.54 0.19
C LYS A 281 -36.31 10.97 0.43
N ASN A 282 -37.47 11.16 1.06
CA ASN A 282 -37.91 12.44 1.61
C ASN A 282 -37.64 12.42 3.13
N PHE A 283 -36.90 13.40 3.62
CA PHE A 283 -36.52 13.65 5.01
C PHE A 283 -37.58 14.47 5.78
N THR A 284 -38.69 14.87 5.13
CA THR A 284 -39.76 15.69 5.73
C THR A 284 -40.77 14.95 6.60
N LYS A 285 -40.74 13.61 6.64
CA LYS A 285 -41.69 12.81 7.43
C LYS A 285 -40.91 11.89 8.35
N PHE A 286 -40.66 12.33 9.59
CA PHE A 286 -40.87 11.58 10.83
C PHE A 286 -40.17 12.28 12.01
N PHE A 287 -40.98 12.89 12.88
CA PHE A 287 -40.68 13.16 14.29
C PHE A 287 -40.83 11.87 15.13
N MET A 288 -40.37 10.72 14.62
CA MET A 288 -40.16 9.53 15.45
C MET A 288 -38.70 9.08 15.38
N THR A 289 -38.21 8.77 16.57
CA THR A 289 -36.89 8.26 16.93
C THR A 289 -36.44 7.11 16.03
N GLY A 290 -35.41 7.35 15.21
CA GLY A 290 -34.59 6.27 14.60
C GLY A 290 -34.23 6.40 13.12
N VAL A 291 -34.89 7.25 12.32
CA VAL A 291 -34.58 7.37 10.87
C VAL A 291 -33.67 8.57 10.60
N GLY A 292 -32.37 8.29 10.40
CA GLY A 292 -31.33 9.32 10.28
C GLY A 292 -31.60 10.40 9.22
N SER A 293 -31.41 11.65 9.63
CA SER A 293 -31.45 12.84 8.77
C SER A 293 -30.41 12.74 7.64
N GLY A 294 -30.75 13.24 6.45
CA GLY A 294 -29.80 13.36 5.35
C GLY A 294 -28.62 14.25 5.73
N ALA A 295 -27.45 13.99 5.16
CA ALA A 295 -26.24 14.75 5.44
C ALA A 295 -25.56 15.25 4.16
N PRO A 296 -24.90 16.41 4.18
CA PRO A 296 -24.28 17.00 3.00
C PRO A 296 -23.05 16.19 2.56
N CYS A 297 -22.91 15.98 1.26
CA CYS A 297 -21.68 15.46 0.67
C CYS A 297 -20.54 16.49 0.80
N ARG A 298 -19.34 16.04 1.18
CA ARG A 298 -18.18 16.93 1.36
C ARG A 298 -17.59 17.51 0.05
N ILE A 299 -17.97 16.95 -1.11
CA ILE A 299 -17.56 17.43 -2.43
C ILE A 299 -18.64 18.34 -3.04
N CYS A 300 -19.83 17.81 -3.32
CA CYS A 300 -20.87 18.57 -4.03
C CYS A 300 -21.87 19.32 -3.14
N ARG A 301 -21.73 19.21 -1.80
CA ARG A 301 -22.60 19.83 -0.77
C ARG A 301 -24.08 19.42 -0.78
N ARG A 302 -24.53 18.64 -1.76
CA ARG A 302 -25.91 18.12 -1.82
C ARG A 302 -26.20 17.16 -0.65
N VAL A 303 -27.39 17.28 -0.07
CA VAL A 303 -27.86 16.42 1.02
C VAL A 303 -28.24 15.04 0.48
N VAL A 304 -27.65 13.98 1.06
CA VAL A 304 -27.88 12.60 0.67
C VAL A 304 -28.23 11.72 1.86
N CYS A 305 -29.06 10.69 1.63
CA CYS A 305 -29.39 9.72 2.66
C CYS A 305 -28.25 8.72 2.87
N GLY A 306 -28.30 7.95 3.97
CA GLY A 306 -27.30 6.92 4.28
C GLY A 306 -27.02 5.94 3.14
N LYS A 307 -28.04 5.49 2.40
CA LYS A 307 -27.88 4.56 1.25
C LYS A 307 -27.20 5.19 0.03
N CYS A 308 -27.27 6.51 -0.13
CA CYS A 308 -26.65 7.24 -1.24
C CYS A 308 -25.31 7.87 -0.85
N SER A 309 -24.78 7.50 0.32
CA SER A 309 -23.55 8.06 0.87
C SER A 309 -22.62 6.99 1.41
N VAL A 310 -21.32 7.22 1.30
CA VAL A 310 -20.31 6.40 1.96
C VAL A 310 -19.47 7.32 2.84
N VAL A 311 -19.13 6.83 4.02
CA VAL A 311 -18.21 7.51 4.93
C VAL A 311 -16.80 7.00 4.67
N LYS A 312 -15.85 7.91 4.48
CA LYS A 312 -14.42 7.59 4.35
C LYS A 312 -13.63 8.32 5.43
N ARG A 313 -12.69 7.60 6.04
CA ARG A 313 -11.71 8.21 6.95
C ARG A 313 -10.67 8.92 6.10
N MET A 314 -10.45 10.20 6.39
CA MET A 314 -9.49 11.04 5.69
C MET A 314 -8.52 11.60 6.72
N THR A 315 -7.23 11.52 6.46
CA THR A 315 -6.23 12.22 7.26
C THR A 315 -6.36 13.72 7.04
N VAL A 316 -6.53 14.46 8.14
CA VAL A 316 -6.68 15.93 8.13
C VAL A 316 -5.44 16.63 8.63
N ASP A 317 -4.67 15.95 9.49
CA ASP A 317 -3.47 16.50 10.10
C ASP A 317 -2.51 15.37 10.50
N VAL A 318 -1.22 15.69 10.50
CA VAL A 318 -0.15 14.85 11.05
C VAL A 318 0.74 15.75 11.88
N SER A 319 0.83 15.47 13.18
CA SER A 319 1.66 16.24 14.10
C SER A 319 3.14 16.10 13.74
N SER A 320 3.98 17.01 14.26
CA SER A 320 5.43 16.90 14.18
C SER A 320 5.99 15.60 14.77
N THR A 321 5.26 15.01 15.73
CA THR A 321 5.56 13.74 16.38
C THR A 321 5.01 12.52 15.64
N GLY A 322 4.47 12.68 14.43
CA GLY A 322 3.96 11.58 13.61
C GLY A 322 2.52 11.14 13.93
N SER A 323 1.89 11.68 14.97
CA SER A 323 0.51 11.35 15.34
C SER A 323 -0.48 11.80 14.28
N VAL A 324 -1.32 10.88 13.81
CA VAL A 324 -2.23 11.12 12.69
C VAL A 324 -3.65 11.39 13.17
N LYS A 325 -4.21 12.54 12.77
CA LYS A 325 -5.62 12.86 12.99
C LYS A 325 -6.44 12.51 11.76
N GLN A 326 -7.38 11.58 11.91
CA GLN A 326 -8.34 11.22 10.87
C GLN A 326 -9.75 11.67 11.21
N CYS A 327 -10.48 12.13 10.20
CA CYS A 327 -11.90 12.47 10.33
C CYS A 327 -12.76 11.62 9.39
N ALA A 328 -13.93 11.22 9.89
CA ALA A 328 -14.94 10.54 9.09
C ALA A 328 -15.70 11.57 8.24
N LEU A 329 -15.51 11.51 6.92
CA LEU A 329 -16.14 12.41 5.95
C LEU A 329 -17.14 11.66 5.09
N ARG A 330 -18.30 12.29 4.81
CA ARG A 330 -19.38 11.69 4.03
C ARG A 330 -19.37 12.16 2.57
N PHE A 331 -19.45 11.21 1.65
CA PHE A 331 -19.44 11.44 0.21
C PHE A 331 -20.64 10.78 -0.44
N CYS A 332 -21.30 11.45 -1.39
CA CYS A 332 -22.36 10.80 -2.17
C CYS A 332 -21.76 9.81 -3.17
N VAL A 333 -22.52 8.79 -3.54
CA VAL A 333 -22.08 7.76 -4.51
C VAL A 333 -21.66 8.39 -5.84
N GLY A 334 -22.36 9.43 -6.32
CA GLY A 334 -22.00 10.11 -7.56
C GLY A 334 -20.58 10.71 -7.54
N CYS A 335 -20.22 11.42 -6.48
CA CYS A 335 -18.87 11.97 -6.34
C CYS A 335 -17.80 10.88 -6.16
N LEU A 336 -18.14 9.75 -5.52
CA LEU A 336 -17.22 8.61 -5.41
C LEU A 336 -16.96 7.96 -6.77
N LEU A 337 -17.98 7.83 -7.61
CA LEU A 337 -17.83 7.33 -8.98
C LEU A 337 -17.00 8.28 -9.85
N GLU A 338 -17.24 9.59 -9.74
CA GLU A 338 -16.43 10.62 -10.39
C GLU A 338 -14.95 10.53 -9.93
N THR A 339 -14.74 10.37 -8.62
CA THR A 339 -13.40 10.17 -8.04
C THR A 339 -12.71 8.96 -8.65
N LYS A 340 -13.41 7.82 -8.76
CA LYS A 340 -12.85 6.59 -9.33
C LYS A 340 -12.39 6.80 -10.78
N LYS A 341 -13.13 7.59 -11.55
CA LYS A 341 -12.84 7.92 -12.96
C LYS A 341 -11.82 9.05 -13.16
N ALA A 342 -11.46 9.79 -12.11
CA ALA A 342 -10.55 10.92 -12.23
C ALA A 342 -9.17 10.46 -12.72
N SER A 343 -8.65 11.15 -13.73
CA SER A 343 -7.34 10.87 -14.34
C SER A 343 -6.23 11.12 -13.33
N VAL A 344 -5.50 10.06 -12.98
CA VAL A 344 -4.34 10.16 -12.10
C VAL A 344 -3.31 11.12 -12.69
N TRP A 345 -3.03 11.03 -13.99
CA TRP A 345 -2.03 11.86 -14.66
C TRP A 345 -2.33 13.35 -14.48
N LYS A 346 -3.58 13.78 -14.71
CA LYS A 346 -3.99 15.18 -14.48
C LYS A 346 -3.72 15.62 -13.04
N LEU A 347 -4.04 14.76 -12.07
CA LEU A 347 -3.86 15.05 -10.66
C LEU A 347 -2.38 15.11 -10.27
N ALA A 348 -1.58 14.17 -10.75
CA ALA A 348 -0.16 14.09 -10.45
C ALA A 348 0.62 15.28 -11.07
N LEU A 349 0.34 15.63 -12.32
CA LEU A 349 0.98 16.74 -13.02
C LEU A 349 0.63 18.11 -12.40
N SER A 350 -0.60 18.28 -11.88
CA SER A 350 -0.94 19.49 -11.13
C SER A 350 -0.03 19.72 -9.92
N GLY A 351 0.47 18.64 -9.30
CA GLY A 351 1.46 18.73 -8.23
C GLY A 351 2.84 19.17 -8.74
N VAL A 352 3.29 18.60 -9.86
CA VAL A 352 4.59 18.94 -10.49
C VAL A 352 4.67 20.42 -10.86
N GLU A 353 3.59 20.96 -11.43
CA GLU A 353 3.49 22.37 -11.80
C GLU A 353 3.56 23.31 -10.59
N THR A 354 2.90 22.93 -9.48
CA THR A 354 2.96 23.73 -8.24
C THR A 354 4.35 23.76 -7.63
N THR A 355 5.07 22.64 -7.62
CA THR A 355 6.44 22.57 -7.10
C THR A 355 7.42 23.36 -7.97
N SER A 356 7.27 23.30 -9.29
CA SER A 356 8.10 24.06 -10.23
C SER A 356 7.95 25.58 -10.04
N LYS A 357 6.71 26.05 -9.85
CA LYS A 357 6.43 27.48 -9.57
C LYS A 357 7.06 27.94 -8.25
N CYS A 358 6.94 27.15 -7.18
CA CYS A 358 7.55 27.48 -5.89
C CYS A 358 9.08 27.56 -5.97
N ASN A 359 9.73 26.66 -6.73
CA ASN A 359 11.19 26.70 -6.90
C ASN A 359 11.64 27.91 -7.74
N SER A 360 10.86 28.33 -8.75
CA SER A 360 11.18 29.52 -9.55
C SER A 360 11.03 30.84 -8.78
N SER A 361 10.07 30.93 -7.83
CA SER A 361 9.89 32.13 -7.00
C SER A 361 11.01 32.34 -5.98
N THR A 362 11.67 31.27 -5.53
CA THR A 362 12.79 31.36 -4.58
C THR A 362 14.09 31.85 -5.25
N TYR A 363 14.20 31.76 -6.58
CA TYR A 363 15.38 32.20 -7.34
C TYR A 363 15.29 33.62 -7.90
N SER A 364 14.13 34.28 -7.84
CA SER A 364 13.96 35.67 -8.35
C SER A 364 14.12 36.75 -7.28
N GLY A 365 14.68 36.39 -6.11
CA GLY A 365 14.96 37.30 -5.01
C GLY A 365 16.43 37.24 -4.59
N TYR A 366 17.32 37.61 -5.51
CA TYR A 366 18.71 37.98 -5.22
C TYR A 366 19.10 39.19 -6.05
#